data_AF-A0A2J8LQE8-F1
#
_entry.id   AF-A0A2J8LQE8-F1
#
_cell.length_a   1.000
_cell.length_b   1.000
_cell.length_c   1.000
_cell.angle_alpha   90.00
_cell.angle_beta   90.00
_cell.angle_gamma   90.00
#
_symmetry.space_group_name_H-M   'P 1'
#
loop_
_entity.id
_entity.type
_entity.pdbx_description
1 polymer ?
#
loop_
_entity_poly.entity_id
_entity_poly.type
_entity_poly.pdbx_seq_one_letter_code
_entity_poly.pdbx_strand_id
1 'polypeptide(L)'
;MTHEEHHAAKTLGIGKAIAVLTSGGDAQGMNAAVRAVVRVGIFTGARVFFVHEGYQGLVDGGDHIKEATWESVSMMLQLGGTVIG
;
A
#
# COMPACT_ATOMS: atom_id res chain seq x y z
N MET A 1 21.13 -12.29 6.23
CA MET A 1 20.33 -12.70 5.07
C MET A 1 21.29 -13.15 3.99
N THR A 2 21.19 -14.38 3.53
CA THR A 2 21.98 -14.92 2.42
C THR A 2 21.47 -14.35 1.08
N HIS A 3 22.28 -14.43 0.03
CA HIS A 3 21.87 -13.95 -1.30
C HIS A 3 20.62 -14.67 -1.85
N GLU A 4 20.45 -15.96 -1.54
CA GLU A 4 19.27 -16.74 -1.92
C GLU A 4 18.01 -16.24 -1.20
N GLU A 5 18.08 -16.00 0.11
CA GLU A 5 16.94 -15.50 0.90
C GLU A 5 16.46 -14.14 0.35
N HIS A 6 17.39 -13.26 -0.02
CA HIS A 6 17.06 -11.93 -0.57
C HIS A 6 16.37 -12.03 -1.92
N HIS A 7 16.81 -12.96 -2.77
CA HIS A 7 16.18 -13.19 -4.07
C HIS A 7 14.79 -13.81 -3.91
N ALA A 8 14.64 -14.78 -3.01
CA ALA A 8 13.34 -15.38 -2.68
C ALA A 8 12.35 -14.32 -2.17
N ALA A 9 12.77 -13.41 -1.29
CA ALA A 9 11.92 -12.33 -0.79
C ALA A 9 11.44 -11.40 -1.92
N LYS A 10 12.33 -11.04 -2.86
CA LYS A 10 12.00 -10.14 -3.99
C LYS A 10 11.02 -10.71 -5.00
N THR A 11 10.76 -12.01 -4.97
CA THR A 11 9.91 -12.69 -5.97
C THR A 11 8.56 -13.13 -5.40
N LEU A 12 8.37 -13.00 -4.08
CA LEU A 12 7.19 -13.50 -3.36
C LEU A 12 5.85 -12.91 -3.87
N GLY A 13 5.87 -11.67 -4.35
CA GLY A 13 4.72 -10.93 -4.84
C GLY A 13 4.49 -11.00 -6.35
N ILE A 14 5.34 -11.71 -7.11
CA ILE A 14 5.22 -11.76 -8.57
C ILE A 14 3.85 -12.34 -8.97
N GLY A 15 3.16 -11.64 -9.86
CA GLY A 15 1.81 -12.01 -10.32
C GLY A 15 0.70 -11.75 -9.30
N LYS A 16 1.00 -11.10 -8.18
CA LYS A 16 0.01 -10.69 -7.17
C LYS A 16 -0.35 -9.22 -7.32
N ALA A 17 -1.62 -8.92 -7.04
CA ALA A 17 -2.13 -7.58 -6.86
C ALA A 17 -2.61 -7.43 -5.41
N ILE A 18 -2.23 -6.33 -4.76
CA ILE A 18 -2.58 -6.01 -3.37
C ILE A 18 -3.32 -4.68 -3.38
N ALA A 19 -4.52 -4.63 -2.81
CA ALA A 19 -5.23 -3.39 -2.56
C ALA A 19 -5.14 -3.04 -1.06
N VAL A 20 -4.86 -1.77 -0.74
CA VAL A 20 -4.84 -1.26 0.62
C VAL A 20 -5.84 -0.12 0.77
N LEU A 21 -6.66 -0.20 1.82
CA LEU A 21 -7.69 0.78 2.15
C LEU A 21 -7.64 1.06 3.65
N THR A 22 -7.99 2.28 4.05
CA THR A 22 -8.25 2.65 5.44
C THR A 22 -9.74 2.91 5.60
N SER A 23 -10.35 2.35 6.63
CA SER A 23 -11.79 2.53 6.88
C SER A 23 -12.03 2.73 8.37
N GLY A 24 -13.10 3.45 8.71
CA GLY A 24 -13.42 3.79 10.09
C GLY A 24 -12.86 5.16 10.46
N GLY A 25 -12.72 5.43 11.76
CA GLY A 25 -12.16 6.69 12.25
C GLY A 25 -10.64 6.73 12.13
N ASP A 26 -10.11 7.92 11.82
CA ASP A 26 -8.67 8.14 11.68
C ASP A 26 -7.89 7.89 12.97
N ALA A 27 -6.73 7.24 12.81
CA ALA A 27 -5.79 7.02 13.89
C ALA A 27 -4.35 7.29 13.46
N GLN A 28 -3.51 7.71 14.41
CA GLN A 28 -2.08 7.84 14.19
C GLN A 28 -1.47 6.48 13.82
N GLY A 29 -0.64 6.45 12.79
CA GLY A 29 0.04 5.24 12.31
C GLY A 29 -0.60 4.56 11.11
N MET A 30 -1.83 4.93 10.70
CA MET A 30 -2.45 4.37 9.49
C MET A 30 -1.60 4.65 8.24
N ASN A 31 -1.12 5.89 8.09
CA ASN A 31 -0.16 6.25 7.04
C ASN A 31 1.13 5.41 7.07
N ALA A 32 1.63 5.05 8.26
CA ALA A 32 2.81 4.19 8.38
C ALA A 32 2.53 2.75 7.94
N ALA A 33 1.34 2.23 8.27
CA ALA A 33 0.90 0.91 7.83
C ALA A 33 0.72 0.85 6.30
N VAL A 34 0.02 1.83 5.72
CA VAL A 34 -0.16 1.96 4.26
C VAL A 34 1.20 2.01 3.56
N ARG A 35 2.12 2.86 4.04
CA ARG A 35 3.47 2.95 3.49
C ARG A 35 4.23 1.63 3.58
N ALA A 36 4.13 0.89 4.68
CA ALA A 36 4.80 -0.39 4.84
C ALA A 36 4.27 -1.42 3.83
N VAL A 37 2.94 -1.53 3.68
CA VAL A 37 2.29 -2.41 2.70
C VAL A 37 2.76 -2.09 1.27
N VAL A 38 2.75 -0.81 0.88
CA VAL A 38 3.21 -0.40 -0.45
C VAL A 38 4.67 -0.74 -0.69
N ARG A 39 5.57 -0.36 0.24
CA ARG A 39 7.00 -0.59 0.04
C ARG A 39 7.36 -2.07 0.01
N VAL A 40 6.77 -2.87 0.89
CA VAL A 40 7.02 -4.33 0.90
C VAL A 40 6.38 -4.99 -0.31
N GLY A 41 5.15 -4.62 -0.67
CA GLY A 41 4.48 -5.15 -1.86
C GLY A 41 5.31 -4.91 -3.13
N ILE A 42 5.75 -3.67 -3.36
CA ILE A 42 6.61 -3.34 -4.51
C ILE A 42 7.95 -4.08 -4.43
N PHE A 43 8.60 -4.12 -3.25
CA PHE A 43 9.88 -4.81 -3.07
C PHE A 43 9.79 -6.31 -3.40
N THR A 44 8.66 -6.95 -3.10
CA THR A 44 8.40 -8.37 -3.38
C THR A 44 7.91 -8.62 -4.82
N GLY A 45 7.75 -7.59 -5.64
CA GLY A 45 7.32 -7.69 -7.05
C GLY A 45 5.81 -7.69 -7.25
N ALA A 46 5.01 -7.39 -6.22
CA ALA A 46 3.57 -7.22 -6.35
C ALA A 46 3.21 -5.84 -6.92
N ARG A 47 2.07 -5.78 -7.62
CA ARG A 47 1.41 -4.50 -7.93
C ARG A 47 0.56 -4.10 -6.73
N VAL A 48 0.71 -2.88 -6.25
CA VAL A 48 -0.03 -2.39 -5.08
C VAL A 48 -0.94 -1.25 -5.50
N PHE A 49 -2.15 -1.19 -4.95
CA PHE A 49 -3.16 -0.19 -5.25
C PHE A 49 -3.67 0.45 -3.96
N PHE A 50 -3.84 1.78 -3.97
CA PHE A 50 -4.66 2.47 -3.00
C PHE A 50 -6.12 2.32 -3.38
N VAL A 51 -6.95 2.10 -2.38
CA VAL A 51 -8.39 2.30 -2.48
C VAL A 51 -8.73 3.49 -1.60
N HIS A 52 -9.22 4.55 -2.25
CA HIS A 52 -9.55 5.79 -1.57
C HIS A 52 -10.93 5.71 -0.89
N GLU A 53 -11.16 6.47 0.17
CA GLU A 53 -12.45 6.57 0.87
C GLU A 53 -12.97 5.21 1.41
N GLY A 54 -12.04 4.39 1.90
CA GLY A 54 -12.32 3.09 2.50
C GLY A 54 -13.20 2.17 1.65
N TYR A 55 -14.24 1.59 2.27
CA TYR A 55 -15.16 0.69 1.57
C TYR A 55 -16.02 1.40 0.53
N GLN A 56 -16.27 2.71 0.69
CA GLN A 56 -17.09 3.44 -0.26
C GLN A 56 -16.39 3.52 -1.61
N GLY A 57 -15.13 3.97 -1.65
CA GLY A 57 -14.38 3.98 -2.90
C GLY A 57 -14.02 2.59 -3.43
N LEU A 58 -14.03 1.54 -2.58
CA LEU A 58 -13.96 0.17 -3.08
C LEU A 58 -15.19 -0.20 -3.91
N VAL A 59 -16.39 0.19 -3.46
CA VAL A 59 -17.66 -0.04 -4.16
C VAL A 59 -17.75 0.80 -5.42
N ASP A 60 -17.38 2.08 -5.33
CA ASP A 60 -17.46 3.01 -6.46
C ASP A 60 -16.43 2.66 -7.56
N GLY A 61 -15.29 2.10 -7.16
CA GLY A 61 -14.25 1.67 -8.10
C GLY A 61 -13.71 2.83 -8.95
N GLY A 62 -13.26 2.51 -10.16
CA GLY A 62 -12.77 3.51 -11.12
C GLY A 62 -11.62 4.34 -10.55
N ASP A 63 -11.81 5.66 -10.50
CA ASP A 63 -10.80 6.61 -10.03
C ASP A 63 -10.48 6.48 -8.53
N HIS A 64 -11.27 5.73 -7.75
CA HIS A 64 -10.96 5.46 -6.34
C HIS A 64 -9.89 4.37 -6.17
N ILE A 65 -9.56 3.60 -7.20
CA ILE A 65 -8.55 2.54 -7.15
C ILE A 65 -7.34 2.94 -7.99
N LYS A 66 -6.25 3.34 -7.34
CA LYS A 66 -5.05 3.88 -8.01
C LYS A 66 -3.82 3.05 -7.71
N GLU A 67 -3.04 2.73 -8.74
CA GLU A 67 -1.77 2.01 -8.56
C GLU A 67 -0.78 2.87 -7.76
N ALA A 68 -0.21 2.28 -6.70
CA ALA A 68 0.74 2.92 -5.82
C ALA A 68 2.16 2.78 -6.40
N THR A 69 2.94 3.86 -6.29
CA THR A 69 4.37 3.85 -6.62
C THR A 69 5.22 3.97 -5.36
N TRP A 70 6.52 3.73 -5.47
CA TRP A 70 7.44 3.91 -4.36
C TRP A 70 7.43 5.36 -3.83
N GLU A 71 7.32 6.32 -4.74
CA GLU A 71 7.30 7.76 -4.47
C GLU A 71 6.01 8.19 -3.77
N SER A 72 4.87 7.58 -4.14
CA SER A 72 3.53 7.94 -3.64
C SER A 72 3.38 7.86 -2.11
N VAL A 73 4.26 7.13 -1.42
CA VAL A 73 4.24 6.95 0.05
C VAL A 73 5.42 7.59 0.78
N SER A 74 6.25 8.40 0.11
CA SER A 74 7.49 8.93 0.68
C SER A 74 7.26 9.87 1.87
N MET A 75 6.17 10.64 1.83
CA MET A 75 5.85 11.69 2.81
C MET A 75 4.74 11.31 3.79
N MET A 76 4.40 10.02 3.89
CA MET A 76 3.28 9.57 4.72
C MET A 76 3.59 9.54 6.22
N LEU A 77 4.84 9.27 6.63
CA LEU A 77 5.17 8.99 8.03
C LEU A 77 4.94 10.18 8.98
N GLN A 78 5.07 11.40 8.47
CA GLN A 78 4.90 12.62 9.26
C GLN A 78 3.45 13.14 9.27
N LEU A 79 2.54 12.51 8.52
CA LEU A 79 1.15 12.97 8.38
C LEU A 79 0.26 12.21 9.37
N GLY A 80 -0.62 12.95 10.05
CA GLY A 80 -1.65 12.37 10.92
C GLY A 80 -2.75 11.66 10.12
N GLY A 81 -3.53 10.81 10.80
CA GLY A 81 -4.65 10.08 10.20
C GLY A 81 -4.23 9.19 9.04
N THR A 82 -5.03 9.23 7.98
CA THR A 82 -4.78 8.55 6.70
C THR A 82 -4.87 9.54 5.53
N VAL A 83 -3.95 9.44 4.57
CA VAL A 83 -3.99 10.28 3.34
C VAL A 83 -4.79 9.67 2.21
N ILE A 84 -5.30 8.45 2.37
CA ILE A 84 -6.12 7.78 1.36
C ILE A 84 -7.62 7.85 1.66
N GLY A 85 -8.02 8.58 2.71
CA GLY A 85 -9.42 8.72 3.11
C GLY A 85 -9.87 7.71 4.15
#